data_AF-A0A812WXR5-F1
#
_entry.id   AF-A0A812WXR5-F1
#
_cell.length_a   1.000
_cell.length_b   1.000
_cell.length_c   1.000
_cell.angle_alpha   90.00
_cell.angle_beta   90.00
_cell.angle_gamma   90.00
#
_symmetry.space_group_name_H-M   'P 1'
#
loop_
_entity.id
_entity.type
_entity.pdbx_description
1 polymer ?
#
loop_
_entity_poly.entity_id
_entity_poly.type
_entity_poly.pdbx_seq_one_letter_code
_entity_poly.pdbx_strand_id
1 'polypeptide(L)'
;MSILLRSCCEYEEWLGDGSVERSIRALATQFDLVALTERMSEGLVTLGRLYGLSAWDMAMIGREVGFRNEGSRKLDWIDEEYRLATYIGNKSTEIYRFAEKLFQKQALSLFGSQERLKNAAATLDALNPMP
;
A
#
# COMPACT_ATOMS: atom_id res chain seq x y z
N MET A 1 19.55 -2.97 -17.89
CA MET A 1 18.10 -3.21 -17.97
C MET A 1 17.47 -2.57 -16.75
N SER A 2 16.61 -1.58 -16.98
CA SER A 2 16.20 -0.56 -16.00
C SER A 2 15.46 -1.13 -14.79
N ILE A 3 15.83 -0.66 -13.59
CA ILE A 3 15.15 -0.93 -12.31
C ILE A 3 13.65 -0.58 -12.38
N LEU A 4 13.25 0.30 -13.30
CA LEU A 4 11.87 0.78 -13.46
C LEU A 4 10.89 -0.24 -14.08
N LEU A 5 11.38 -1.27 -14.80
CA LEU A 5 10.51 -2.36 -15.30
C LEU A 5 10.27 -3.46 -14.25
N ARG A 6 10.98 -3.43 -13.11
CA ARG A 6 10.83 -4.44 -12.05
C ARG A 6 9.65 -4.16 -11.12
N SER A 7 9.20 -2.90 -11.03
CA SER A 7 8.24 -2.47 -10.01
C SER A 7 6.79 -2.87 -10.29
N CYS A 8 6.38 -2.98 -11.57
CA CYS A 8 4.99 -3.28 -11.91
C CYS A 8 4.60 -4.74 -11.63
N CYS A 9 5.59 -5.64 -11.51
CA CYS A 9 5.38 -7.07 -11.38
C CYS A 9 6.16 -7.69 -10.21
N GLU A 10 6.73 -6.90 -9.29
CA GLU A 10 7.63 -7.40 -8.24
C GLU A 10 7.03 -8.57 -7.45
N TYR A 11 5.75 -8.46 -7.08
CA TYR A 11 5.06 -9.49 -6.32
C TYR A 11 4.69 -10.71 -7.14
N GLU A 12 4.40 -10.55 -8.42
CA GLU A 12 3.97 -11.64 -9.30
C GLU A 12 5.15 -12.37 -9.92
N GLU A 13 6.13 -11.65 -10.45
CA GLU A 13 7.26 -12.20 -11.18
C GLU A 13 8.46 -12.48 -10.28
N TRP A 14 8.82 -11.58 -9.38
CA TRP A 14 10.07 -11.72 -8.63
C TRP A 14 9.89 -12.46 -7.30
N LEU A 15 8.97 -12.01 -6.45
CA LEU A 15 8.65 -12.66 -5.18
C LEU A 15 7.72 -13.86 -5.37
N GLY A 16 6.86 -13.80 -6.40
CA GLY A 16 5.87 -14.82 -6.72
C GLY A 16 6.33 -15.89 -7.69
N ASP A 17 7.36 -15.63 -8.51
CA ASP A 17 7.80 -16.53 -9.58
C ASP A 17 6.64 -17.01 -10.47
N GLY A 18 5.76 -16.07 -10.85
CA GLY A 18 4.53 -16.29 -11.64
C GLY A 18 3.37 -16.94 -10.90
N SER A 19 3.53 -17.27 -9.61
CA SER A 19 2.57 -18.00 -8.77
C SER A 19 1.93 -17.14 -7.69
N VAL A 20 0.60 -17.05 -7.73
CA VAL A 20 -0.21 -16.35 -6.72
C VAL A 20 0.05 -16.88 -5.30
N GLU A 21 0.19 -18.19 -5.12
CA GLU A 21 0.44 -18.80 -3.80
C GLU A 21 1.78 -18.32 -3.22
N ARG A 22 2.81 -18.24 -4.05
CA ARG A 22 4.14 -17.78 -3.62
C ARG A 22 4.12 -16.29 -3.33
N SER A 23 3.43 -15.48 -4.13
CA SER A 23 3.23 -14.05 -3.86
C SER A 23 2.55 -13.83 -2.51
N ILE A 24 1.47 -14.56 -2.23
CA ILE A 24 0.75 -14.50 -0.95
C ILE A 24 1.67 -14.91 0.20
N ARG A 25 2.43 -15.99 0.04
CA ARG A 25 3.41 -16.43 1.05
C ARG A 25 4.46 -15.36 1.33
N ALA A 26 5.01 -14.72 0.29
CA ALA A 26 5.99 -13.66 0.44
C ALA A 26 5.40 -12.48 1.23
N LEU A 27 4.21 -12.00 0.84
CA LEU A 27 3.49 -10.94 1.56
C LEU A 27 3.28 -11.28 3.04
N ALA A 28 2.94 -12.53 3.34
CA ALA A 28 2.63 -12.97 4.71
C ALA A 28 3.85 -13.18 5.61
N THR A 29 5.05 -13.32 5.05
CA THR A 29 6.22 -13.84 5.81
C THR A 29 7.48 -13.01 5.71
N GLN A 30 7.63 -12.16 4.68
CA GLN A 30 8.87 -11.40 4.45
C GLN A 30 8.78 -9.94 4.87
N PHE A 31 7.58 -9.45 5.22
CA PHE A 31 7.34 -8.05 5.54
C PHE A 31 6.69 -7.90 6.92
N ASP A 32 7.20 -6.96 7.71
CA ASP A 32 6.59 -6.60 9.00
C ASP A 32 5.25 -5.89 8.82
N LEU A 33 5.08 -5.19 7.70
CA LEU A 33 3.86 -4.49 7.32
C LEU A 33 3.64 -4.54 5.81
N VAL A 34 2.42 -4.85 5.40
CA VAL A 34 1.94 -4.64 4.03
C VAL A 34 0.85 -3.57 4.09
N ALA A 35 1.07 -2.43 3.44
CA ALA A 35 0.11 -1.33 3.38
C ALA A 35 -0.35 -1.07 1.95
N LEU A 36 -1.49 -0.40 1.81
CA LEU A 36 -2.09 -0.10 0.51
C LEU A 36 -1.98 1.40 0.19
N THR A 37 -1.73 1.72 -1.08
CA THR A 37 -1.51 3.11 -1.53
C THR A 37 -2.77 3.97 -1.38
N GLU A 38 -3.96 3.43 -1.65
CA GLU A 38 -5.22 4.13 -1.45
C GLU A 38 -5.61 4.29 0.04
N ARG A 39 -4.87 3.65 0.95
CA ARG A 39 -4.97 3.79 2.41
C ARG A 39 -3.65 4.27 3.02
N MET A 40 -2.92 5.12 2.31
CA MET A 40 -1.57 5.56 2.68
C MET A 40 -1.49 6.13 4.10
N SER A 41 -2.42 7.00 4.50
CA SER A 41 -2.41 7.60 5.85
C SER A 41 -2.54 6.55 6.95
N GLU A 42 -3.42 5.56 6.76
CA GLU A 42 -3.54 4.42 7.67
C GLU A 42 -2.27 3.55 7.66
N GLY A 43 -1.66 3.36 6.49
CA GLY A 43 -0.39 2.65 6.33
C GLY A 43 0.76 3.33 7.10
N LEU A 44 0.89 4.65 6.96
CA LEU A 44 1.94 5.44 7.62
C LEU A 44 1.79 5.45 9.14
N VAL A 45 0.58 5.67 9.67
CA VAL A 45 0.38 5.60 11.14
C VAL A 45 0.57 4.19 11.68
N THR A 46 0.29 3.15 10.88
CA THR A 46 0.56 1.76 11.25
C THR A 46 2.05 1.46 11.27
N LEU A 47 2.80 1.94 10.28
CA LEU A 47 4.25 1.88 10.26
C LEU A 47 4.84 2.59 11.47
N GLY A 48 4.41 3.82 11.75
CA GLY A 48 4.86 4.58 12.91
C GLY A 48 4.60 3.81 14.21
N ARG A 49 3.40 3.26 14.37
CA ARG A 49 3.02 2.47 15.56
C ARG A 49 3.91 1.24 15.77
N LEU A 50 4.30 0.54 14.70
CA LEU A 50 5.23 -0.60 14.77
C LEU A 50 6.59 -0.21 15.36
N TYR A 51 7.04 1.00 15.06
CA TYR A 51 8.32 1.54 15.53
C TYR A 51 8.19 2.44 16.77
N GLY A 52 7.03 2.44 17.44
CA GLY A 52 6.80 3.24 18.65
C GLY A 52 6.62 4.74 18.41
N LEU A 53 6.41 5.16 17.16
CA LEU A 53 6.15 6.54 16.77
C LEU A 53 4.66 6.88 16.82
N SER A 54 4.36 8.15 17.14
CA SER A 54 3.01 8.70 17.12
C SER A 54 2.62 9.21 15.72
N ALA A 55 1.33 9.49 15.51
CA ALA A 55 0.86 10.13 14.29
C ALA A 55 1.49 11.52 14.08
N TRP A 56 1.85 12.22 15.15
CA TRP A 56 2.54 13.51 15.08
C TRP A 56 3.97 13.35 14.57
N ASP A 57 4.72 12.35 15.07
CA ASP A 57 6.08 12.07 14.59
C ASP A 57 6.08 11.73 13.09
N MET A 58 5.12 10.91 12.67
CA MET A 58 4.94 10.56 11.25
C MET A 58 4.61 11.80 10.40
N ALA A 59 3.80 12.73 10.92
CA ALA A 59 3.47 13.97 10.22
C ALA A 59 4.70 14.85 10.02
N MET A 60 5.56 14.95 11.03
CA MET A 60 6.80 15.73 10.95
C MET A 60 7.77 15.17 9.92
N ILE A 61 7.94 13.85 9.87
CA ILE A 61 8.76 13.17 8.85
C ILE A 61 8.19 13.45 7.45
N GLY A 62 6.87 13.31 7.27
CA GLY A 62 6.21 13.49 5.98
C GLY A 62 6.35 14.90 5.39
N ARG A 63 6.44 15.94 6.23
CA ARG A 63 6.62 17.33 5.77
C ARG A 63 7.95 17.56 5.05
N GLU A 64 9.00 16.85 5.41
CA GLU A 64 10.34 17.02 4.82
C GLU A 64 10.44 16.38 3.42
N VAL A 65 9.62 15.37 3.13
CA VAL A 65 9.74 14.55 1.92
C VAL A 65 9.00 15.16 0.71
N GLY A 66 7.98 15.98 0.97
CA GLY A 66 7.12 16.58 -0.06
C GLY A 66 6.23 15.54 -0.77
N PHE A 67 4.95 15.85 -0.94
CA PHE A 67 4.03 14.94 -1.64
C PHE A 67 4.14 15.10 -3.17
N ARG A 68 4.20 13.98 -3.89
CA ARG A 68 4.14 13.96 -5.36
C ARG A 68 2.89 13.21 -5.81
N ASN A 69 1.82 13.95 -6.12
CA ASN A 69 0.68 13.41 -6.84
C ASN A 69 0.86 13.65 -8.34
N GLU A 70 1.10 12.60 -9.11
CA GLU A 70 1.16 12.69 -10.58
C GLU A 70 -0.14 12.23 -11.25
N GLY A 71 -1.25 12.17 -10.52
CA GLY A 71 -2.55 11.74 -11.03
C GLY A 71 -3.01 12.50 -12.28
N SER A 72 -2.67 13.79 -12.39
CA SER A 72 -3.01 14.65 -13.53
C SER A 72 -2.25 14.33 -14.82
N ARG A 73 -1.23 13.45 -14.79
CA ARG A 73 -0.48 12.99 -15.96
C ARG A 73 -0.92 11.62 -16.47
N LYS A 74 -1.95 11.01 -15.86
CA LYS A 74 -2.46 9.72 -16.31
C LYS A 74 -3.23 9.91 -17.61
N LEU A 75 -2.91 9.09 -18.61
CA LEU A 75 -3.67 9.02 -19.85
C LEU A 75 -4.94 8.19 -19.63
N ASP A 76 -6.02 8.56 -20.31
CA ASP A 76 -7.20 7.71 -20.39
C ASP A 76 -6.85 6.43 -21.14
N TRP A 77 -7.31 5.30 -20.59
CA TRP A 77 -7.11 4.00 -21.19
C TRP A 77 -8.03 3.82 -22.39
N ILE A 78 -7.55 3.27 -23.49
CA ILE A 78 -8.46 2.82 -24.55
C ILE A 78 -9.09 1.46 -24.19
N ASP A 79 -10.26 1.16 -24.76
CA ASP A 79 -11.05 -0.05 -24.44
C ASP A 79 -10.26 -1.37 -24.58
N GLU A 80 -9.30 -1.42 -25.51
CA GLU A 80 -8.43 -2.58 -25.70
C GLU A 80 -7.41 -2.72 -24.57
N GLU A 81 -6.78 -1.62 -24.16
CA GLU A 81 -5.84 -1.61 -23.02
C GLU A 81 -6.55 -1.94 -21.72
N TYR A 82 -7.76 -1.40 -21.50
CA TYR A 82 -8.53 -1.68 -20.29
C TYR A 82 -8.90 -3.17 -20.21
N ARG A 83 -9.33 -3.77 -21.33
CA ARG A 83 -9.62 -5.21 -21.39
C ARG A 83 -8.37 -6.05 -21.18
N LEU A 84 -7.23 -5.68 -21.76
CA LEU A 84 -5.97 -6.39 -21.59
C LEU A 84 -5.49 -6.30 -20.13
N ALA A 85 -5.52 -5.12 -19.51
CA ALA A 85 -5.17 -4.97 -18.11
C ALA A 85 -6.14 -5.68 -17.17
N THR A 86 -7.43 -5.70 -17.47
CA THR A 86 -8.42 -6.47 -16.70
C THR A 86 -8.13 -7.97 -16.80
N TYR A 87 -7.79 -8.47 -18.00
CA TYR A 87 -7.44 -9.87 -18.22
C TYR A 87 -6.18 -10.29 -17.47
N ILE A 88 -5.14 -9.46 -17.52
CA ILE A 88 -3.87 -9.66 -16.80
C ILE A 88 -4.07 -9.53 -15.28
N GLY A 89 -4.86 -8.55 -14.85
CA GLY A 89 -5.10 -8.20 -13.45
C GLY A 89 -5.86 -9.23 -12.63
N ASN A 90 -6.32 -10.33 -13.23
CA ASN A 90 -6.98 -11.41 -12.49
C ASN A 90 -6.07 -12.04 -11.43
N LYS A 91 -4.78 -12.25 -11.75
CA LYS A 91 -3.79 -12.74 -10.76
C LYS A 91 -3.51 -11.68 -9.70
N SER A 92 -3.36 -10.44 -10.12
CA SER A 92 -3.12 -9.30 -9.23
C SER A 92 -4.26 -9.08 -8.25
N THR A 93 -5.50 -9.33 -8.68
CA THR A 93 -6.70 -9.16 -7.86
C THR A 93 -6.70 -10.09 -6.65
N GLU A 94 -6.28 -11.34 -6.82
CA GLU A 94 -6.24 -12.30 -5.71
C GLU A 94 -5.17 -11.91 -4.69
N ILE A 95 -3.98 -11.54 -5.17
CA ILE A 95 -2.87 -11.07 -4.34
C ILE A 95 -3.27 -9.79 -3.59
N TYR A 96 -3.92 -8.84 -4.27
CA TYR A 96 -4.38 -7.59 -3.68
C TYR A 96 -5.46 -7.79 -2.62
N ARG A 97 -6.44 -8.66 -2.86
CA ARG A 97 -7.46 -9.01 -1.84
C ARG A 97 -6.84 -9.66 -0.61
N PHE A 98 -5.78 -10.46 -0.78
CA PHE A 98 -5.03 -10.99 0.35
C PHE A 98 -4.30 -9.87 1.10
N ALA A 99 -3.61 -8.98 0.39
CA ALA A 99 -2.91 -7.83 0.98
C ALA A 99 -3.86 -6.94 1.79
N GLU A 100 -5.08 -6.69 1.30
CA GLU A 100 -6.10 -5.90 2.02
C GLU A 100 -6.48 -6.54 3.36
N LYS A 101 -6.75 -7.85 3.36
CA LYS A 101 -7.07 -8.59 4.60
C LYS A 101 -5.88 -8.63 5.55
N LEU A 102 -4.66 -8.82 5.03
CA LEU A 102 -3.43 -8.85 5.81
C LEU A 102 -3.19 -7.49 6.49
N PHE A 103 -3.26 -6.40 5.72
CA PHE A 103 -3.11 -5.04 6.22
C PHE A 103 -4.14 -4.76 7.32
N GLN A 104 -5.42 -5.05 7.08
CA GLN A 104 -6.46 -4.83 8.07
C GLN A 104 -6.19 -5.62 9.36
N LYS A 105 -5.75 -6.87 9.27
CA LYS A 105 -5.39 -7.68 10.44
C LYS A 105 -4.21 -7.09 11.20
N GLN A 106 -3.14 -6.71 10.50
CA GLN A 106 -1.94 -6.10 11.09
C GLN A 106 -2.29 -4.79 11.79
N ALA A 107 -2.99 -3.88 11.12
CA ALA A 107 -3.37 -2.59 11.68
C ALA A 107 -4.30 -2.74 12.90
N LEU A 108 -5.30 -3.62 12.83
CA LEU A 108 -6.19 -3.87 13.97
C LEU A 108 -5.47 -4.53 15.15
N SER A 109 -4.45 -5.35 14.91
CA SER A 109 -3.64 -5.92 15.99
C SER A 109 -2.86 -4.84 16.78
N LEU A 110 -2.47 -3.75 16.12
CA LEU A 110 -1.69 -2.67 16.70
C LEU A 110 -2.54 -1.57 17.35
N PHE A 111 -3.70 -1.27 16.77
CA PHE A 111 -4.59 -0.20 17.24
C PHE A 111 -5.74 -0.72 18.11
N GLY A 112 -6.08 -2.00 18.02
CA GLY A 112 -7.18 -2.64 18.74
C GLY A 112 -8.58 -2.36 18.18
N SER A 113 -8.75 -1.33 17.35
CA SER A 113 -10.01 -1.06 16.65
C SER A 113 -9.82 -0.24 15.37
N GLN A 114 -10.77 -0.36 14.45
CA GLN A 114 -10.78 0.43 13.21
C GLN A 114 -10.93 1.93 13.49
N GLU A 115 -11.70 2.28 14.52
CA GLU A 115 -11.91 3.67 14.92
C GLU A 115 -10.61 4.35 15.37
N ARG A 116 -9.81 3.67 16.19
CA ARG A 116 -8.51 4.19 16.63
C ARG A 116 -7.53 4.37 15.48
N LEU A 117 -7.52 3.43 14.53
CA LEU A 117 -6.72 3.55 13.31
C LEU A 117 -7.14 4.78 12.50
N LYS A 118 -8.45 4.94 12.24
CA LYS A 118 -8.99 6.08 11.49
C LYS A 118 -8.71 7.42 12.18
N ASN A 119 -8.82 7.48 13.50
CA ASN A 119 -8.53 8.70 14.26
C ASN A 119 -7.04 9.08 14.19
N ALA A 120 -6.14 8.09 14.23
CA ALA A 120 -4.71 8.32 14.06
C ALA A 120 -4.39 8.82 12.64
N ALA A 121 -4.97 8.19 11.62
CA ALA A 121 -4.82 8.62 10.22
C ALA A 121 -5.34 10.04 10.01
N ALA A 122 -6.52 10.37 10.54
CA ALA A 122 -7.08 11.72 10.46
C ALA A 122 -6.20 12.76 11.18
N THR A 123 -5.52 12.37 12.26
CA THR A 123 -4.55 13.24 12.95
C THR A 123 -3.33 13.51 12.08
N LEU A 124 -2.80 12.47 11.41
CA LEU A 124 -1.71 12.61 10.44
C LEU A 124 -2.12 13.56 9.31
N ASP A 125 -3.28 13.35 8.71
CA ASP A 125 -3.78 14.18 7.60
C ASP A 125 -4.03 15.62 8.03
N ALA A 126 -4.54 15.88 9.24
CA ALA A 126 -4.71 17.23 9.76
C ALA A 126 -3.38 17.96 9.98
N LEU A 127 -2.32 17.24 10.35
CA LEU A 127 -0.99 17.79 10.61
C LEU A 127 -0.11 17.86 9.37
N ASN A 128 -0.38 17.05 8.36
CA ASN A 128 0.31 17.02 7.09
C ASN A 128 -0.71 16.67 6.00
N PRO A 129 -1.51 17.66 5.54
CA PRO A 129 -2.57 17.40 4.58
C PRO A 129 -1.96 16.85 3.30
N MET A 130 -2.16 15.54 3.09
CA MET A 130 -1.91 14.91 1.80
C MET A 130 -3.06 15.31 0.87
N PRO A 131 -2.79 15.96 -0.27
CA PRO A 131 -3.81 16.40 -1.21
C PRO A 131 -4.49 15.24 -1.95
#